data_AF-A0A8F5ZG93-F1
#
_entry.id   AF-A0A8F5ZG93-F1
#
_cell.length_a   1.000
_cell.length_b   1.000
_cell.length_c   1.000
_cell.angle_alpha   90.00
_cell.angle_beta   90.00
_cell.angle_gamma   90.00
#
_symmetry.space_group_name_H-M   'P 1'
#
loop_
_entity.id
_entity.type
_entity.pdbx_description
1 polymer ?
#
loop_
_entity_poly.entity_id
_entity_poly.type
_entity_poly.pdbx_seq_one_letter_code
_entity_poly.pdbx_strand_id
1 'polypeptide(L)'
;MQPADLGHKSVRRNPIIADLYHRIGFIEKAGTGIERMREGARESGCPEPVFDADGFFTVTFTPIQTPEDDRHQVGTKKALSGH
;
A
#
# COMPACT_ATOMS: atom_id res chain seq x y z
N MET A 1 -2.22 12.00 11.67
CA MET A 1 -2.94 12.20 10.39
C MET A 1 -4.04 11.16 10.40
N GLN A 2 -5.29 11.55 10.18
CA GLN A 2 -6.37 10.55 10.20
C GLN A 2 -6.38 9.79 8.87
N PRO A 3 -6.82 8.52 8.83
CA PRO A 3 -6.94 7.77 7.58
C PRO A 3 -7.77 8.50 6.52
N ALA A 4 -8.79 9.26 6.93
CA ALA A 4 -9.61 10.09 6.06
C ALA A 4 -8.86 11.25 5.38
N ASP A 5 -7.68 11.63 5.85
CA ASP A 5 -6.84 12.66 5.24
C ASP A 5 -5.94 12.12 4.11
N LEU A 6 -5.76 10.79 4.04
CA LEU A 6 -4.90 10.13 3.07
C LEU A 6 -5.44 10.30 1.65
N GLY A 7 -4.57 10.72 0.72
CA GLY A 7 -4.93 10.99 -0.68
C GLY A 7 -5.52 12.38 -0.91
N HIS A 8 -5.91 13.10 0.15
CA HIS A 8 -6.46 14.47 0.06
C HIS A 8 -5.52 15.54 0.62
N LYS A 9 -4.67 15.17 1.58
CA LYS A 9 -3.68 16.08 2.20
C LYS A 9 -2.27 15.53 2.04
N SER A 10 -1.35 16.38 1.59
CA SER A 10 0.08 16.09 1.54
C SER A 10 0.80 16.78 2.70
N VAL A 11 1.28 16.02 3.67
CA VAL A 11 2.05 16.53 4.81
C VAL A 11 3.47 15.96 4.75
N ARG A 12 4.47 16.84 4.60
CA ARG A 12 5.88 16.45 4.54
C ARG A 12 6.43 16.25 5.95
N ARG A 13 6.95 15.05 6.25
CA ARG A 13 7.69 14.79 7.51
C ARG A 13 9.10 15.39 7.48
N ASN A 14 9.76 15.35 6.33
CA ASN A 14 11.07 15.97 6.10
C ASN A 14 11.01 16.84 4.82
N PRO A 15 10.97 18.18 4.94
CA PRO A 15 10.86 19.07 3.78
C PRO A 15 12.04 18.98 2.82
N ILE A 16 13.26 18.76 3.32
CA ILE A 16 14.49 18.70 2.49
C ILE A 16 14.43 17.49 1.56
N ILE A 17 14.12 16.32 2.10
CA ILE A 17 13.99 15.09 1.31
C ILE A 17 12.86 15.23 0.29
N ALA A 18 11.70 15.72 0.73
CA ALA A 18 10.55 15.89 -0.16
C ALA A 18 10.83 16.89 -1.31
N ASP A 19 11.51 18.00 -1.03
CA ASP A 19 11.88 18.97 -2.05
C ASP A 19 12.92 18.41 -3.03
N LEU A 20 13.87 17.61 -2.57
CA LEU A 20 14.82 16.92 -3.45
C LEU A 20 14.09 16.00 -4.43
N TYR A 21 13.26 15.09 -3.92
CA TYR A 21 12.48 14.15 -4.75
C TYR A 21 11.52 14.89 -5.70
N HIS A 22 10.97 16.03 -5.28
CA HIS A 22 10.14 16.85 -6.15
C HIS A 22 10.94 17.51 -7.28
N ARG A 23 12.11 18.08 -6.98
CA ARG A 23 12.97 18.76 -7.97
C ARG A 23 13.50 17.80 -9.04
N ILE A 24 13.78 16.56 -8.67
CA ILE A 24 14.21 15.52 -9.62
C ILE A 24 13.02 14.81 -10.31
N GLY A 25 11.78 15.24 -10.07
CA GLY A 25 10.59 14.72 -10.74
C GLY A 25 10.10 13.36 -10.26
N PHE A 26 10.58 12.87 -9.11
CA PHE A 26 10.18 11.58 -8.54
C PHE A 26 8.83 11.63 -7.81
N ILE A 27 8.47 12.78 -7.23
CA ILE A 27 7.21 12.95 -6.50
C ILE A 27 6.50 14.26 -6.85
N GLU A 28 5.19 14.28 -6.61
CA GLU A 28 4.35 15.46 -6.77
C GLU A 28 4.03 16.13 -5.42
N LYS A 29 3.76 17.43 -5.44
CA LYS A 29 3.35 18.18 -4.23
C LYS A 29 1.89 17.94 -3.83
N ALA A 30 1.04 17.50 -4.75
CA ALA A 30 -0.42 17.43 -4.56
C ALA A 30 -0.90 16.26 -3.68
N GLY A 31 -0.05 15.25 -3.41
CA GLY A 31 -0.45 14.08 -2.63
C GLY A 31 -1.23 13.01 -3.41
N THR A 32 -1.14 13.03 -4.75
CA THR A 32 -1.82 12.12 -5.68
C THR A 32 -1.33 10.67 -5.64
N GLY A 33 -0.24 10.38 -4.91
CA GLY A 33 0.38 9.06 -4.88
C GLY A 33 -0.55 7.95 -4.37
N ILE A 34 -1.42 8.24 -3.41
CA ILE A 34 -2.36 7.25 -2.86
C ILE A 34 -3.42 6.86 -3.88
N GLU A 35 -4.03 7.84 -4.53
CA GLU A 35 -5.01 7.59 -5.60
C GLU A 35 -4.38 6.83 -6.77
N ARG A 36 -3.12 7.15 -7.13
CA ARG A 36 -2.40 6.38 -8.16
C ARG A 36 -2.13 4.94 -7.78
N MET A 37 -1.83 4.67 -6.50
CA MET A 37 -1.66 3.29 -6.04
C MET A 37 -2.98 2.52 -6.11
N ARG A 38 -4.11 3.16 -5.76
CA ARG A 38 -5.45 2.58 -5.91
C ARG A 38 -5.80 2.30 -7.37
N GLU A 39 -5.62 3.28 -8.24
CA GLU A 39 -5.90 3.13 -9.67
C GLU A 39 -5.03 2.03 -10.28
N GLY A 40 -3.72 2.02 -10.02
CA GLY A 40 -2.84 0.98 -10.54
C GLY A 40 -3.22 -0.43 -10.06
N ALA A 41 -3.69 -0.57 -8.82
CA ALA A 41 -4.21 -1.85 -8.33
C ALA A 41 -5.50 -2.25 -9.07
N ARG A 42 -6.45 -1.32 -9.22
CA ARG A 42 -7.72 -1.51 -9.93
C ARG A 42 -7.51 -1.89 -11.40
N GLU A 43 -6.64 -1.17 -12.11
CA GLU A 43 -6.26 -1.44 -13.50
C GLU A 43 -5.63 -2.83 -13.67
N SER A 44 -4.89 -3.28 -12.65
CA SER A 44 -4.27 -4.61 -12.63
C SER A 44 -5.21 -5.73 -12.19
N GLY A 45 -6.43 -5.41 -11.74
CA GLY A 45 -7.36 -6.39 -11.15
C GLY A 45 -6.96 -6.87 -9.74
N CYS A 46 -6.02 -6.18 -9.09
CA CYS A 46 -5.63 -6.45 -7.71
C CYS A 46 -6.62 -5.80 -6.74
N PRO A 47 -6.77 -6.35 -5.51
CA PRO A 47 -7.39 -5.62 -4.41
C PRO A 47 -6.68 -4.28 -4.17
N GLU A 48 -7.45 -3.25 -3.82
CA GLU A 48 -6.87 -1.96 -3.43
C GLU A 48 -5.96 -2.10 -2.20
N PRO A 49 -4.85 -1.33 -2.14
CA PRO A 49 -3.95 -1.36 -0.99
C PRO A 49 -4.63 -0.86 0.28
N VAL A 50 -4.34 -1.51 1.40
CA VAL A 50 -4.77 -1.07 2.73
C VAL A 50 -3.73 -0.13 3.31
N PHE A 51 -4.18 1.03 3.78
CA PHE A 51 -3.32 2.06 4.38
C PHE A 51 -3.57 2.13 5.88
N ASP A 52 -2.51 2.01 6.66
CA ASP A 52 -2.50 2.30 8.08
C ASP A 52 -1.49 3.42 8.39
N ALA A 53 -1.88 4.34 9.26
CA ALA A 53 -1.12 5.55 9.58
C ALA A 53 -1.01 5.80 11.09
N ASP A 54 -1.32 4.80 11.92
CA ASP A 54 -1.15 4.89 13.37
C ASP A 54 0.32 4.65 13.76
N GLY A 55 1.00 5.72 14.18
CA GLY A 55 2.44 5.75 14.46
C GLY A 55 3.32 5.67 13.20
N PHE A 56 3.31 4.53 12.51
CA PHE A 56 4.01 4.32 11.24
C PHE A 56 3.05 4.46 10.05
N PHE A 57 3.62 4.65 8.86
CA PHE A 57 2.84 4.60 7.62
C PHE A 57 3.11 3.26 6.95
N THR A 58 2.09 2.41 6.89
CA THR A 58 2.16 1.06 6.35
C THR A 58 1.19 0.94 5.18
N VAL A 59 1.68 0.35 4.09
CA VAL A 59 0.86 0.05 2.91
C VAL A 59 0.95 -1.44 2.62
N THR A 60 -0.20 -2.11 2.64
CA THR A 60 -0.29 -3.56 2.38
C THR A 60 -0.92 -3.81 1.02
N PHE A 61 -0.17 -4.47 0.14
CA PHE A 61 -0.63 -4.92 -1.17
C PHE A 61 -0.91 -6.42 -1.12
N THR A 62 -2.08 -6.81 -1.61
CA THR A 62 -2.46 -8.23 -1.74
C THR A 62 -2.38 -8.60 -3.22
N PRO A 63 -1.71 -9.70 -3.59
CA PRO A 63 -1.68 -10.17 -4.97
C PRO A 63 -3.09 -10.58 -5.44
N ILE A 64 -3.28 -10.62 -6.75
CA ILE A 64 -4.48 -11.23 -7.36
C ILE A 64 -4.50 -12.68 -6.91
N GLN A 65 -5.58 -13.13 -6.28
CA GLN A 65 -5.72 -14.54 -5.96
C GLN A 65 -5.87 -15.32 -7.26
N THR A 66 -4.85 -16.12 -7.56
CA THR A 66 -4.88 -17.05 -8.67
C THR A 66 -5.36 -18.41 -8.17
N PRO A 67 -5.98 -19.26 -9.02
CA PRO A 67 -6.34 -20.63 -8.63
C PRO A 67 -5.15 -21.49 -8.15
N GLU A 68 -3.90 -21.04 -8.36
CA GLU A 68 -2.71 -21.71 -7.88
C GLU A 68 -2.38 -21.41 -6.42
N ASP A 69 -2.85 -20.28 -5.88
CA ASP A 69 -2.61 -19.85 -4.49
C ASP A 69 -3.30 -20.77 -3.46
N ASP A 70 -4.41 -21.41 -3.85
CA ASP A 70 -5.12 -22.38 -3.01
C ASP A 70 -4.28 -23.63 -2.70
N ARG A 71 -3.36 -24.02 -3.60
CA ARG A 71 -2.52 -25.22 -3.40
C ARG A 71 -1.44 -25.03 -2.32
N HIS A 72 -1.03 -23.79 -2.03
CA HIS A 72 -0.03 -23.51 -1.01
C HIS A 72 -0.62 -23.38 0.40
N GLN A 73 -1.92 -23.13 0.56
CA GLN A 73 -2.55 -22.99 1.88
C GLN A 73 -2.95 -24.31 2.53
N VAL A 74 -2.98 -25.42 1.79
CA VAL A 74 -3.34 -26.76 2.33
C VAL A 74 -2.18 -27.37 3.14
N GLY A 75 -0.92 -26.98 2.88
CA GLY A 75 0.26 -27.53 3.55
C GLY A 75 0.48 -27.04 4.99
N THR A 76 0.12 -25.79 5.30
CA THR A 76 0.40 -25.17 6.60
C THR A 76 -0.64 -25.47 7.68
N LYS A 77 -1.88 -25.84 7.31
CA LYS A 77 -2.95 -26.16 8.28
C LYS A 77 -2.79 -27.55 8.91
N LYS A 78 -2.00 -28.45 8.31
CA LYS A 78 -1.78 -29.80 8.82
C LYS A 78 -0.74 -29.88 9.95
N ALA A 79 0.07 -28.83 10.15
CA ALA A 79 1.15 -28.80 11.16
C ALA A 79 0.72 -28.23 12.52
N LEU A 80 -0.46 -27.60 12.66
CA LEU A 80 -0.92 -26.97 13.90
C LEU A 80 -2.05 -27.73 14.63
N SER A 81 -2.45 -28.92 14.16
CA SER A 81 -3.53 -29.71 14.80
C SER A 81 -3.04 -30.87 15.67
N GLY A 82 -1.73 -30.97 15.93
CA GLY A 82 -1.22 -31.92 16.91
C GLY A 82 -0.28 -31.18 17.83
N HIS A 83 -0.74 -30.88 19.04
CA HIS A 83 -0.07 -30.99 20.36
C HIS A 83 -1.10 -30.56 21.41
#